data_AF-A0A8J9Z2G3-F1
#
_entry.id   AF-A0A8J9Z2G3-F1
#
_cell.length_a   1.000
_cell.length_b   1.000
_cell.length_c   1.000
_cell.angle_alpha   90.00
_cell.angle_beta   90.00
_cell.angle_gamma   90.00
#
_symmetry.space_group_name_H-M   'P 1'
#
loop_
_entity.id
_entity.type
_entity.pdbx_description
1 polymer ?
#
loop_
_entity_poly.entity_id
_entity_poly.type
_entity_poly.pdbx_seq_one_letter_code
_entity_poly.pdbx_strand_id
1 'polypeptide(L)'
;MWVMLRPRRLPRKISSIIVCVVYAPPLCSYEDTLRQHLIETVDKLRTQYDNAGYFIMGDFNHVDISAVCSGNGLHQVVNVPTRYEATLDLILTNLNDFYHPPTATSPLGRGDHNIVLLKPKHQLVTNKTTKRETRPMTESNLRSFGQWITQYQWDDVLEAQGTQNKTSTFYRILTQAIDTHFPSKVVKTHAQDKPWISPVIKNAIKLRQRAFEEQDWATWRTLRNKVQRAIKRAKSEFYRNRVQKLKKENPRA
;
A
#
# COMPACT_ATOMS: atom_id res chain seq x y z
N MET A 1 1.86 23.71 9.83
CA MET A 1 2.83 23.05 10.74
C MET A 1 4.13 22.81 9.98
N TRP A 2 5.28 23.18 10.55
CA TRP A 2 6.61 23.01 9.94
C TRP A 2 7.40 21.92 10.66
N VAL A 3 8.07 21.04 9.90
CA VAL A 3 8.89 19.95 10.41
C VAL A 3 10.16 19.85 9.60
N MET A 4 11.32 19.84 10.26
CA MET A 4 12.60 19.51 9.63
C MET A 4 12.89 18.01 9.76
N LEU A 5 13.26 17.39 8.64
CA LEU A 5 13.67 16.00 8.52
C LEU A 5 15.11 15.94 8.02
N ARG A 6 15.90 15.04 8.63
CA ARG A 6 17.25 14.68 8.14
C ARG A 6 17.30 13.18 7.86
N PRO A 7 16.82 12.73 6.69
CA PRO A 7 16.95 11.33 6.29
C PRO A 7 18.42 10.91 6.25
N ARG A 8 18.69 9.63 6.54
CA ARG A 8 20.07 9.08 6.52
C ARG A 8 20.78 9.21 5.18
N ARG A 9 20.02 9.35 4.08
CA ARG A 9 20.53 9.48 2.72
C ARG A 9 19.72 10.55 1.99
N LEU A 10 20.41 11.55 1.47
CA LEU A 10 19.89 12.60 0.62
C LEU A 10 20.80 12.72 -0.62
N PRO A 11 20.29 13.26 -1.75
CA PRO A 11 21.16 13.72 -2.83
C PRO A 11 22.26 14.63 -2.28
N ARG A 12 23.48 14.54 -2.83
CA ARG A 12 24.66 15.28 -2.32
C ARG A 12 24.43 16.80 -2.20
N LYS A 13 23.54 17.35 -3.03
CA LYS A 13 23.19 18.78 -3.07
C LYS A 13 22.15 19.20 -2.03
N ILE A 14 21.60 18.29 -1.22
CA ILE A 14 20.51 18.59 -0.29
C ILE A 14 20.96 18.29 1.13
N SER A 15 20.98 19.30 1.99
CA SER A 15 21.43 19.19 3.39
C SER A 15 20.37 18.63 4.33
N SER A 16 19.11 18.96 4.08
CA SER A 16 17.96 18.60 4.90
C SER A 16 16.66 18.73 4.10
N ILE A 17 15.57 18.14 4.60
CA ILE A 17 14.23 18.31 4.02
C ILE A 17 13.36 19.03 5.05
N ILE A 18 12.73 20.12 4.65
CA ILE A 18 11.77 20.85 5.46
C ILE A 18 10.39 20.66 4.86
N VAL A 19 9.45 20.24 5.69
CA VAL A 19 8.06 19.97 5.30
C VAL A 19 7.13 20.93 6.02
N CYS A 20 6.24 21.57 5.27
CA CYS A 20 5.12 22.33 5.78
C CYS A 20 3.81 21.66 5.37
N VAL A 21 2.91 21.48 6.33
CA VAL A 21 1.54 21.07 6.08
C VAL A 21 0.62 22.27 6.24
N VAL A 22 -0.17 22.55 5.19
CA VAL A 22 -1.11 23.67 5.08
C VAL A 22 -2.54 23.16 4.96
N TYR A 23 -3.46 23.85 5.62
CA TYR A 23 -4.89 23.71 5.39
C TYR A 23 -5.50 25.11 5.32
N ALA A 24 -6.04 25.46 4.16
CA ALA A 24 -6.81 26.68 3.95
C ALA A 24 -8.27 26.27 3.68
N PRO A 25 -9.23 26.66 4.53
CA PRO A 25 -10.63 26.30 4.32
C PRO A 25 -11.19 27.00 3.07
N PRO A 26 -12.33 26.52 2.53
CA PRO A 26 -13.07 27.27 1.50
C PRO A 26 -13.39 28.68 1.99
N LEU A 27 -13.24 29.68 1.13
CA LEU A 27 -13.43 31.11 1.48
C LEU A 27 -12.53 31.56 2.64
N CYS A 28 -11.25 31.19 2.57
CA CYS A 28 -10.25 31.50 3.59
C CYS A 28 -10.14 33.01 3.85
N SER A 29 -10.66 33.48 4.99
CA SER A 29 -10.64 34.89 5.38
C SER A 29 -9.24 35.41 5.74
N TYR A 30 -8.27 34.52 5.86
CA TYR A 30 -6.89 34.81 6.26
C TYR A 30 -5.87 34.42 5.19
N GLU A 31 -6.30 34.39 3.92
CA GLU A 31 -5.46 34.02 2.79
C GLU A 31 -4.16 34.83 2.74
N ASP A 32 -4.25 36.17 2.86
CA ASP A 32 -3.07 37.03 2.81
C ASP A 32 -2.12 36.77 3.99
N THR A 33 -2.67 36.57 5.19
CA THR A 33 -1.87 36.22 6.38
C THR A 33 -1.18 34.88 6.22
N LEU A 34 -1.85 33.88 5.65
CA LEU A 34 -1.28 32.58 5.36
C LEU A 34 -0.14 32.72 4.32
N ARG A 35 -0.39 33.45 3.23
CA ARG A 35 0.59 33.68 2.17
C ARG A 35 1.84 34.36 2.71
N GLN A 36 1.65 35.43 3.47
CA GLN A 36 2.73 36.17 4.11
C GLN A 36 3.53 35.28 5.07
N HIS A 37 2.85 34.52 5.93
CA HIS A 37 3.50 33.58 6.84
C HIS A 37 4.36 32.55 6.09
N LEU A 38 3.86 32.00 4.98
CA LEU A 38 4.61 31.04 4.17
C LEU A 38 5.87 31.69 3.57
N ILE A 39 5.75 32.90 3.00
CA ILE A 39 6.88 33.62 2.40
C ILE A 39 7.95 33.90 3.45
N GLU A 40 7.59 34.60 4.54
CA GLU A 40 8.52 34.99 5.60
C GLU A 40 9.21 33.79 6.25
N THR A 41 8.46 32.70 6.47
CA THR A 41 9.01 31.50 7.08
C THR A 41 9.98 30.80 6.13
N VAL A 42 9.67 30.71 4.83
CA VAL A 42 10.58 30.12 3.84
C VAL A 42 11.85 30.96 3.72
N ASP A 43 11.74 32.28 3.65
CA ASP A 43 12.89 33.19 3.60
C ASP A 43 13.79 33.02 4.82
N LYS A 44 13.20 33.04 6.03
CA LYS A 44 13.94 32.79 7.26
C LYS A 44 14.66 31.44 7.25
N LEU A 45 13.97 30.37 6.85
CA LEU A 45 14.56 29.02 6.82
C LEU A 45 15.68 28.90 5.79
N ARG A 46 15.61 29.63 4.67
CA ARG A 46 16.67 29.68 3.67
C ARG A 46 17.95 30.30 4.19
N THR A 47 17.84 31.36 4.98
CA THR A 47 19.02 31.98 5.61
C THR A 47 19.67 31.06 6.64
N GLN A 48 18.89 30.19 7.29
CA GLN A 48 19.37 29.32 8.35
C GLN A 48 19.90 27.97 7.85
N TYR A 49 19.31 27.45 6.77
CA TYR A 49 19.59 26.11 6.26
C TYR A 49 19.95 26.16 4.78
N ASP A 50 21.25 26.29 4.53
CA ASP A 50 21.78 26.28 3.17
C ASP A 50 21.47 24.95 2.47
N ASN A 51 21.10 25.03 1.19
CA ASN A 51 20.77 23.88 0.34
C ASN A 51 19.68 22.94 0.92
N ALA A 52 18.72 23.47 1.68
CA ALA A 52 17.58 22.70 2.14
C ALA A 52 16.56 22.43 1.00
N GLY A 53 15.98 21.24 1.03
CA GLY A 53 14.85 20.87 0.18
C GLY A 53 13.53 21.19 0.88
N TYR A 54 12.56 21.75 0.16
CA TYR A 54 11.29 22.20 0.72
C TYR A 54 10.12 21.42 0.14
N PHE A 55 9.16 21.07 0.99
CA PHE A 55 7.85 20.58 0.59
C PHE A 55 6.77 21.32 1.39
N ILE A 56 6.03 22.20 0.74
CA ILE A 56 4.84 22.83 1.32
C ILE A 56 3.64 22.13 0.67
N MET A 57 2.85 21.41 1.47
CA MET A 57 1.79 20.55 0.93
C MET A 57 0.52 20.60 1.77
N GLY A 58 -0.61 20.30 1.13
CA GLY A 58 -1.89 20.16 1.80
C GLY A 58 -3.04 20.70 0.95
N ASP A 59 -4.17 20.95 1.58
CA ASP A 59 -5.38 21.45 0.92
C ASP A 59 -5.37 22.98 0.96
N PHE A 60 -5.19 23.60 -0.21
CA PHE A 60 -5.15 25.04 -0.37
C PHE A 60 -6.51 25.61 -0.79
N ASN A 61 -7.49 24.76 -1.08
CA ASN A 61 -8.74 25.15 -1.74
C ASN A 61 -8.48 26.09 -2.92
N HIS A 62 -8.80 27.38 -2.78
CA HIS A 62 -8.67 28.39 -3.84
C HIS A 62 -7.60 29.46 -3.56
N VAL A 63 -6.73 29.25 -2.57
CA VAL A 63 -5.67 30.21 -2.22
C VAL A 63 -4.69 30.40 -3.37
N ASP A 64 -4.42 31.65 -3.73
CA ASP A 64 -3.38 31.99 -4.70
C ASP A 64 -1.97 31.84 -4.08
N ILE A 65 -1.22 30.89 -4.64
CA ILE A 65 0.14 30.54 -4.24
C ILE A 65 1.21 31.17 -5.14
N SER A 66 0.82 31.99 -6.11
CA SER A 66 1.73 32.58 -7.10
C SER A 66 2.87 33.37 -6.46
N ALA A 67 2.58 34.21 -5.47
CA ALA A 67 3.63 34.96 -4.77
C ALA A 67 4.57 34.06 -3.95
N VAL A 68 4.05 32.97 -3.37
CA VAL A 68 4.86 31.99 -2.64
C VAL A 68 5.84 31.30 -3.58
N CYS A 69 5.41 30.97 -4.80
CA CYS A 69 6.24 30.36 -5.83
C CYS A 69 7.30 31.32 -6.39
N SER A 70 6.88 32.50 -6.85
CA SER A 70 7.75 33.45 -7.55
C SER A 70 8.87 34.01 -6.67
N GLY A 71 8.58 34.29 -5.39
CA GLY A 71 9.59 34.80 -4.46
C GLY A 71 10.57 33.74 -3.97
N ASN A 72 10.16 32.46 -4.03
CA ASN A 72 10.91 31.39 -3.37
C ASN A 72 11.44 30.31 -4.31
N GLY A 73 11.40 30.43 -5.64
CA GLY A 73 11.88 29.34 -6.52
C GLY A 73 11.28 27.97 -6.16
N LEU A 74 10.04 27.99 -5.66
CA LEU A 74 9.24 26.80 -5.36
C LEU A 74 8.32 26.58 -6.54
N HIS A 75 8.23 25.34 -7.00
CA HIS A 75 7.33 24.97 -8.08
C HIS A 75 6.13 24.22 -7.51
N GLN A 76 4.93 24.64 -7.89
CA GLN A 76 3.73 23.81 -7.73
C GLN A 76 3.87 22.64 -8.71
N VAL A 77 3.79 21.40 -8.22
CA VAL A 77 4.00 20.21 -9.06
C VAL A 77 2.73 19.40 -9.34
N VAL A 78 1.62 19.66 -8.65
CA VAL A 78 0.40 18.84 -8.76
C VAL A 78 -0.46 19.32 -9.92
N ASN A 79 -0.58 18.47 -10.94
CA ASN A 79 -1.33 18.75 -12.17
C ASN A 79 -2.47 17.75 -12.42
N VAL A 80 -2.90 17.03 -11.37
CA VAL A 80 -3.94 16.01 -11.43
C VAL A 80 -5.11 16.39 -10.52
N PRO A 81 -6.37 16.06 -10.88
CA PRO A 81 -7.51 16.34 -10.04
C PRO A 81 -7.42 15.64 -8.68
N THR A 82 -7.58 16.42 -7.61
CA THR A 82 -7.50 15.94 -6.23
C THR A 82 -8.86 15.87 -5.56
N ARG A 83 -9.88 16.55 -6.10
CA ARG A 83 -11.28 16.43 -5.68
C ARG A 83 -12.20 16.64 -6.87
N TYR A 84 -12.91 15.59 -7.30
CA TYR A 84 -13.65 15.60 -8.57
C TYR A 84 -12.73 16.06 -9.72
N GLU A 85 -13.09 17.12 -10.44
CA GLU A 85 -12.29 17.74 -11.50
C GLU A 85 -11.34 18.85 -11.00
N ALA A 86 -11.40 19.19 -9.71
CA ALA A 86 -10.60 20.28 -9.13
C ALA A 86 -9.26 19.79 -8.56
N THR A 87 -8.24 20.63 -8.67
CA THR A 87 -6.92 20.44 -8.06
C THR A 87 -6.80 21.38 -6.86
N LEU A 88 -7.17 20.90 -5.68
CA LEU A 88 -7.19 21.68 -4.43
C LEU A 88 -6.01 21.36 -3.52
N ASP A 89 -5.52 20.12 -3.61
CA ASP A 89 -4.37 19.65 -2.83
C ASP A 89 -3.08 19.91 -3.61
N LEU A 90 -2.25 20.84 -3.13
CA LEU A 90 -1.04 21.28 -3.82
C LEU A 90 0.21 20.76 -3.10
N ILE A 91 1.29 20.67 -3.88
CA ILE A 91 2.65 20.45 -3.37
C ILE A 91 3.53 21.50 -4.03
N LEU A 92 4.15 22.36 -3.22
CA LEU A 92 5.15 23.34 -3.64
C LEU A 92 6.53 22.82 -3.22
N THR A 93 7.47 22.74 -4.16
CA THR A 93 8.81 22.20 -3.89
C THR A 93 9.88 22.79 -4.81
N ASN A 94 11.10 22.91 -4.29
CA ASN A 94 12.32 23.18 -5.09
C ASN A 94 13.03 21.88 -5.53
N LEU A 95 12.41 20.72 -5.30
CA LEU A 95 13.00 19.41 -5.61
C LEU A 95 12.29 18.71 -6.77
N ASN A 96 11.50 19.42 -7.58
CA ASN A 96 10.70 18.84 -8.66
C ASN A 96 11.53 17.93 -9.59
N ASP A 97 12.79 18.31 -9.88
CA ASP A 97 13.67 17.52 -10.76
C ASP A 97 14.06 16.15 -10.19
N PHE A 98 13.99 15.96 -8.87
CA PHE A 98 14.32 14.69 -8.21
C PHE A 98 13.12 13.73 -8.14
N TYR A 99 11.92 14.17 -8.54
CA TYR A 99 10.68 13.41 -8.42
C TYR A 99 9.99 13.22 -9.78
N HIS A 100 9.22 12.15 -9.89
CA HIS A 100 8.29 11.97 -11.01
C HIS A 100 7.10 12.93 -10.87
N PRO A 101 6.40 13.25 -11.99
CA PRO A 101 5.15 13.97 -11.93
C PRO A 101 4.17 13.32 -10.93
N PRO A 102 3.43 14.11 -10.14
CA PRO A 102 2.45 13.57 -9.21
C PRO A 102 1.37 12.75 -9.90
N THR A 103 0.91 11.71 -9.20
CA THR A 103 -0.22 10.88 -9.64
C THR A 103 -1.32 10.91 -8.59
N ALA A 104 -2.58 10.97 -9.00
CA ALA A 104 -3.72 10.83 -8.10
C ALA A 104 -4.03 9.35 -7.88
N THR A 105 -4.36 8.96 -6.65
CA THR A 105 -4.83 7.61 -6.32
C THR A 105 -6.14 7.67 -5.55
N SER A 106 -6.83 6.53 -5.52
CA SER A 106 -8.16 6.43 -4.91
C SER A 106 -8.21 7.03 -3.50
N PRO A 107 -9.29 7.76 -3.15
CA PRO A 107 -9.47 8.36 -1.84
C PRO A 107 -9.26 7.40 -0.68
N LEU A 108 -8.71 7.94 0.42
CA LEU A 108 -8.55 7.18 1.64
C LEU A 108 -9.91 6.98 2.32
N GLY A 109 -10.24 5.74 2.67
CA GLY A 109 -11.42 5.46 3.48
C GLY A 109 -12.70 5.95 2.79
N ARG A 110 -13.45 6.84 3.45
CA ARG A 110 -14.70 7.47 2.97
C ARG A 110 -14.52 8.88 2.37
N GLY A 111 -13.29 9.42 2.35
CA GLY A 111 -13.03 10.76 1.81
C GLY A 111 -13.41 10.88 0.33
N ASP A 112 -13.61 12.13 -0.08
CA ASP A 112 -13.88 12.59 -1.44
C ASP A 112 -12.64 13.19 -2.13
N HIS A 113 -11.56 13.45 -1.38
CA HIS A 113 -10.26 13.82 -1.94
C HIS A 113 -9.44 12.58 -2.35
N ASN A 114 -8.93 12.60 -3.57
CA ASN A 114 -7.92 11.69 -4.09
C ASN A 114 -6.59 11.93 -3.36
N ILE A 115 -5.80 10.87 -3.22
CA ILE A 115 -4.48 10.96 -2.59
C ILE A 115 -3.45 11.34 -3.66
N VAL A 116 -2.77 12.46 -3.48
CA VAL A 116 -1.62 12.87 -4.30
C VAL A 116 -0.39 12.05 -3.93
N LEU A 117 0.21 11.39 -4.91
CA LEU A 117 1.38 10.56 -4.76
C LEU A 117 2.55 11.14 -5.56
N LEU A 118 3.56 11.64 -4.85
CA LEU A 118 4.81 12.13 -5.40
C LEU A 118 5.94 11.13 -5.10
N LYS A 119 6.60 10.60 -6.14
CA LYS A 119 7.61 9.53 -6.01
C LYS A 119 9.00 10.02 -6.43
N PRO A 120 10.06 9.77 -5.63
CA PRO A 120 11.41 10.13 -6.04
C PRO A 120 11.85 9.27 -7.23
N LYS A 121 12.63 9.85 -8.15
CA LYS A 121 13.20 9.16 -9.33
C LYS A 121 14.20 8.07 -8.93
N HIS A 122 14.96 8.33 -7.86
CA HIS A 122 15.90 7.37 -7.30
C HIS A 122 15.34 6.78 -6.00
N GLN A 123 14.80 5.57 -6.09
CA GLN A 123 14.35 4.79 -4.93
C GLN A 123 15.40 3.77 -4.52
N LEU A 124 15.75 3.78 -3.23
CA LEU A 124 16.48 2.67 -2.64
C LEU A 124 15.49 1.54 -2.37
N VAL A 125 15.66 0.40 -3.04
CA VAL A 125 14.84 -0.79 -2.79
C VAL A 125 15.27 -1.37 -1.44
N THR A 126 14.53 -1.08 -0.38
CA THR A 126 14.82 -1.55 0.99
C THR A 126 13.87 -2.64 1.48
N ASN A 127 12.82 -2.95 0.71
CA ASN A 127 11.82 -3.90 1.15
C ASN A 127 12.34 -5.33 1.03
N LYS A 128 12.80 -5.89 2.16
CA LYS A 128 13.06 -7.32 2.29
C LYS A 128 11.75 -8.08 2.06
N THR A 129 11.68 -8.79 0.94
CA THR A 129 10.59 -9.70 0.62
C THR A 129 11.04 -11.13 0.88
N THR A 130 10.22 -11.90 1.57
CA THR A 130 10.39 -13.34 1.69
C THR A 130 9.47 -14.02 0.68
N LYS A 131 10.00 -14.96 -0.09
CA LYS A 131 9.19 -15.86 -0.91
C LYS A 131 8.85 -17.08 -0.06
N ARG A 132 7.57 -17.43 0.03
CA ARG A 132 7.12 -18.66 0.66
C ARG A 132 6.38 -19.50 -0.37
N GLU A 133 6.77 -20.76 -0.47
CA GLU A 133 6.04 -21.74 -1.24
C GLU A 133 4.82 -22.22 -0.44
N THR A 134 3.66 -22.24 -1.07
CA THR A 134 2.39 -22.60 -0.45
C THR A 134 1.55 -23.41 -1.42
N ARG A 135 0.74 -24.34 -0.92
CA ARG A 135 -0.25 -25.08 -1.73
C ARG A 135 -1.65 -24.66 -1.30
N PRO A 136 -2.34 -23.78 -2.05
CA PRO A 136 -3.68 -23.34 -1.68
C PRO A 136 -4.68 -24.50 -1.71
N MET A 137 -5.30 -24.77 -0.57
CA MET A 137 -6.38 -25.76 -0.43
C MET A 137 -7.74 -25.08 -0.54
N THR A 138 -8.08 -24.61 -1.73
CA THR A 138 -9.41 -24.01 -1.99
C THR A 138 -10.50 -25.08 -1.92
N GLU A 139 -11.76 -24.68 -1.70
CA GLU A 139 -12.88 -25.63 -1.70
C GLU A 139 -13.00 -26.41 -3.01
N SER A 140 -12.71 -25.77 -4.14
CA SER A 140 -12.70 -26.44 -5.45
C SER A 140 -11.61 -27.51 -5.54
N ASN A 141 -10.41 -27.20 -5.03
CA ASN A 141 -9.28 -28.14 -5.03
C ASN A 141 -9.56 -29.32 -4.08
N LEU A 142 -10.09 -29.03 -2.89
CA LEU A 142 -10.51 -30.04 -1.93
C LEU A 142 -11.58 -30.97 -2.52
N ARG A 143 -12.59 -30.42 -3.19
CA ARG A 143 -13.64 -31.21 -3.86
C ARG A 143 -13.07 -32.08 -4.96
N SER A 144 -12.23 -31.51 -5.83
CA SER A 144 -11.62 -32.23 -6.95
C SER A 144 -10.71 -33.36 -6.47
N PHE A 145 -9.87 -33.11 -5.46
CA PHE A 145 -9.05 -34.14 -4.83
C PHE A 145 -9.91 -35.20 -4.11
N GLY A 146 -10.97 -34.78 -3.42
CA GLY A 146 -11.90 -35.68 -2.74
C GLY A 146 -12.64 -36.61 -3.71
N GLN A 147 -13.03 -36.11 -4.87
CA GLN A 147 -13.59 -36.94 -5.95
C GLN A 147 -12.55 -37.92 -6.48
N TRP A 148 -11.34 -37.44 -6.76
CA TRP A 148 -10.26 -38.31 -7.23
C TRP A 148 -9.92 -39.43 -6.25
N ILE A 149 -9.68 -39.11 -4.98
CA ILE A 149 -9.21 -40.10 -3.98
C ILE A 149 -10.27 -41.18 -3.68
N THR A 150 -11.55 -40.86 -3.86
CA THR A 150 -12.66 -41.82 -3.65
C THR A 150 -12.93 -42.70 -4.87
N GLN A 151 -12.49 -42.29 -6.06
CA GLN A 151 -12.73 -43.01 -7.31
C GLN A 151 -11.49 -43.75 -7.83
N TYR A 152 -10.30 -43.34 -7.40
CA TYR A 152 -9.04 -43.93 -7.84
C TYR A 152 -8.96 -45.42 -7.46
N GLN A 153 -8.69 -46.26 -8.46
CA GLN A 153 -8.48 -47.69 -8.25
C GLN A 153 -7.04 -47.93 -7.77
N TRP A 154 -6.88 -48.64 -6.65
CA TRP A 154 -5.60 -48.80 -5.98
C TRP A 154 -4.87 -50.10 -6.36
N ASP A 155 -5.29 -50.75 -7.45
CA ASP A 155 -4.76 -52.04 -7.89
C ASP A 155 -3.24 -52.00 -8.08
N ASP A 156 -2.69 -50.93 -8.66
CA ASP A 156 -1.24 -50.71 -8.79
C ASP A 156 -0.48 -50.84 -7.45
N VAL A 157 -1.08 -50.38 -6.35
CA VAL A 157 -0.50 -50.47 -5.00
C VAL A 157 -0.74 -51.85 -4.40
N LEU A 158 -1.92 -52.42 -4.62
CA LEU A 158 -2.32 -53.73 -4.09
C LEU A 158 -1.61 -54.89 -4.79
N GLU A 159 -1.19 -54.73 -6.04
CA GLU A 159 -0.49 -55.74 -6.84
C GLU A 159 1.04 -55.63 -6.76
N ALA A 160 1.58 -54.47 -6.34
CA ALA A 160 3.02 -54.27 -6.21
C ALA A 160 3.68 -55.29 -5.25
N GLN A 161 4.82 -55.84 -5.65
CA GLN A 161 5.52 -56.90 -4.93
C GLN A 161 6.39 -56.36 -3.79
N GLY A 162 6.09 -56.79 -2.56
CA GLY A 162 6.83 -56.41 -1.36
C GLY A 162 6.43 -55.05 -0.77
N THR A 163 6.47 -54.96 0.56
CA THR A 163 5.99 -53.79 1.35
C THR A 163 6.64 -52.47 0.90
N GLN A 164 7.92 -52.51 0.55
CA GLN A 164 8.65 -51.33 0.10
C GLN A 164 8.07 -50.76 -1.21
N ASN A 165 7.78 -51.62 -2.19
CA ASN A 165 7.24 -51.18 -3.48
C ASN A 165 5.80 -50.71 -3.38
N LYS A 166 4.99 -51.33 -2.51
CA LYS A 166 3.65 -50.84 -2.20
C LYS A 166 3.70 -49.41 -1.66
N THR A 167 4.58 -49.19 -0.68
CA THR A 167 4.75 -47.90 -0.01
C THR A 167 5.24 -46.84 -1.00
N SER A 168 6.28 -47.14 -1.80
CA SER A 168 6.81 -46.19 -2.78
C SER A 168 5.78 -45.84 -3.87
N THR A 169 5.01 -46.84 -4.35
CA THR A 169 3.95 -46.64 -5.35
C THR A 169 2.83 -45.78 -4.80
N PHE A 170 2.39 -46.04 -3.56
CA PHE A 170 1.39 -45.22 -2.87
C PHE A 170 1.85 -43.76 -2.76
N TYR A 171 3.05 -43.51 -2.23
CA TYR A 171 3.58 -42.15 -2.09
C TYR A 171 3.72 -41.45 -3.45
N ARG A 172 4.15 -42.15 -4.49
CA ARG A 172 4.27 -41.59 -5.84
C ARG A 172 2.91 -41.13 -6.37
N ILE A 173 1.90 -42.00 -6.35
CA ILE A 173 0.55 -41.70 -6.83
C ILE A 173 -0.05 -40.54 -6.03
N LEU A 174 0.04 -40.61 -4.70
CA LEU A 174 -0.50 -39.56 -3.84
C LEU A 174 0.19 -38.21 -4.06
N THR A 175 1.51 -38.20 -4.21
CA THR A 175 2.27 -36.97 -4.48
C THR A 175 1.88 -36.37 -5.83
N GLN A 176 1.75 -37.18 -6.88
CA GLN A 176 1.29 -36.73 -8.20
C GLN A 176 -0.10 -36.12 -8.14
N ALA A 177 -1.01 -36.72 -7.38
CA ALA A 177 -2.34 -36.16 -7.17
C ALA A 177 -2.31 -34.87 -6.36
N ILE A 178 -1.47 -34.78 -5.32
CA ILE A 178 -1.26 -33.54 -4.57
C ILE A 178 -0.73 -32.43 -5.48
N ASP A 179 0.21 -32.74 -6.38
CA ASP A 179 0.75 -31.78 -7.35
C ASP A 179 -0.30 -31.31 -8.36
N THR A 180 -1.17 -32.21 -8.78
CA THR A 180 -2.23 -31.94 -9.74
C THR A 180 -3.36 -31.10 -9.12
N HIS A 181 -3.86 -31.49 -7.95
CA HIS A 181 -5.02 -30.84 -7.32
C HIS A 181 -4.65 -29.67 -6.40
N PHE A 182 -3.43 -29.66 -5.84
CA PHE A 182 -2.91 -28.59 -4.98
C PHE A 182 -1.59 -28.06 -5.53
N PRO A 183 -1.60 -27.44 -6.73
CA PRO A 183 -0.39 -26.94 -7.35
C PRO A 183 0.29 -25.91 -6.46
N SER A 184 1.61 -26.03 -6.37
CA SER A 184 2.43 -25.13 -5.58
C SER A 184 2.37 -23.70 -6.14
N LYS A 185 2.29 -22.72 -5.24
CA LYS A 185 2.30 -21.29 -5.54
C LYS A 185 3.29 -20.57 -4.65
N VAL A 186 4.16 -19.80 -5.28
CA VAL A 186 5.07 -18.89 -4.59
C VAL A 186 4.32 -17.59 -4.25
N VAL A 187 4.20 -17.31 -2.96
CA VAL A 187 3.61 -16.07 -2.46
C VAL A 187 4.74 -15.19 -1.92
N LYS A 188 4.71 -13.90 -2.30
CA LYS A 188 5.60 -12.88 -1.74
C LYS A 188 4.96 -12.29 -0.50
N THR A 189 5.66 -12.38 0.63
CA THR A 189 5.29 -11.74 1.89
C THR A 189 6.29 -10.65 2.23
N HIS A 190 5.80 -9.53 2.75
CA HIS A 190 6.63 -8.43 3.22
C HIS A 190 6.72 -8.48 4.74
N ALA A 191 7.92 -8.25 5.29
CA ALA A 191 8.12 -8.25 6.74
C ALA A 191 7.22 -7.25 7.50
N GLN A 192 6.79 -6.18 6.81
CA GLN A 192 5.92 -5.14 7.37
C GLN A 192 4.43 -5.40 7.15
N ASP A 193 4.05 -6.49 6.47
CA ASP A 193 2.64 -6.85 6.31
C ASP A 193 2.01 -7.05 7.68
N LYS A 194 0.87 -6.40 7.91
CA LYS A 194 0.12 -6.63 9.14
C LYS A 194 -0.43 -8.07 9.14
N PRO A 195 -0.51 -8.75 10.30
CA PRO A 195 -0.95 -10.15 10.37
C PRO A 195 -2.32 -10.44 9.76
N TRP A 196 -3.21 -9.44 9.73
CA TRP A 196 -4.56 -9.54 9.16
C TRP A 196 -4.63 -9.17 7.66
N ILE A 197 -3.52 -8.83 7.01
CA ILE A 197 -3.48 -8.51 5.58
C ILE A 197 -3.10 -9.76 4.79
N SER A 198 -4.12 -10.47 4.31
CA SER A 198 -3.96 -11.68 3.52
C SER A 198 -3.69 -11.39 2.03
N PRO A 199 -3.16 -12.36 1.26
CA PRO A 199 -3.04 -12.26 -0.19
C PRO A 199 -4.36 -11.93 -0.89
N VAL A 200 -5.48 -12.44 -0.37
CA VAL A 200 -6.84 -12.14 -0.88
C VAL A 200 -7.19 -10.67 -0.72
N ILE A 201 -6.90 -10.08 0.45
CA ILE A 201 -7.11 -8.65 0.70
C ILE A 201 -6.21 -7.81 -0.21
N LYS A 202 -4.93 -8.19 -0.37
CA LYS A 202 -4.01 -7.51 -1.29
C LYS A 202 -4.51 -7.53 -2.73
N ASN A 203 -5.03 -8.67 -3.19
CA ASN A 203 -5.61 -8.78 -4.53
C ASN A 203 -6.85 -7.89 -4.67
N ALA A 204 -7.73 -7.84 -3.66
CA ALA A 204 -8.88 -6.93 -3.67
C ALA A 204 -8.46 -5.45 -3.70
N ILE A 205 -7.40 -5.07 -2.98
CA ILE A 205 -6.82 -3.71 -3.04
C ILE A 205 -6.29 -3.41 -4.45
N LYS A 206 -5.59 -4.36 -5.07
CA LYS A 206 -5.07 -4.23 -6.44
C LYS A 206 -6.19 -4.03 -7.45
N LEU A 207 -7.24 -4.85 -7.39
CA LEU A 207 -8.41 -4.71 -8.28
C LEU A 207 -9.12 -3.37 -8.07
N ARG A 208 -9.29 -2.94 -6.80
CA ARG A 208 -9.85 -1.62 -6.49
C ARG A 208 -9.03 -0.49 -7.12
N GLN A 209 -7.71 -0.58 -7.02
CA GLN A 209 -6.80 0.43 -7.57
C GLN A 209 -6.87 0.48 -9.10
N ARG A 210 -6.90 -0.68 -9.76
CA ARG A 210 -7.11 -0.77 -11.21
C ARG A 210 -8.43 -0.14 -11.65
N ALA A 211 -9.54 -0.49 -10.99
CA ALA A 211 -10.85 0.09 -11.33
C ALA A 211 -10.88 1.62 -11.17
N PHE A 212 -10.10 2.17 -10.24
CA PHE A 212 -9.93 3.63 -10.11
C PHE A 212 -9.14 4.22 -11.28
N GLU A 213 -8.03 3.59 -11.66
CA GLU A 213 -7.18 4.01 -12.78
C GLU A 213 -7.92 3.95 -14.13
N GLU A 214 -8.79 2.94 -14.30
CA GLU A 214 -9.65 2.75 -15.47
C GLU A 214 -10.93 3.62 -15.43
N GLN A 215 -11.13 4.42 -14.37
CA GLN A 215 -12.33 5.25 -14.15
C GLN A 215 -13.67 4.47 -14.14
N ASP A 216 -13.62 3.16 -13.84
CA ASP A 216 -14.82 2.35 -13.61
C ASP A 216 -15.35 2.62 -12.18
N TRP A 217 -16.11 3.70 -12.04
CA TRP A 217 -16.61 4.17 -10.75
C TRP A 217 -17.56 3.18 -10.07
N ALA A 218 -18.31 2.39 -10.83
CA ALA A 218 -19.25 1.41 -10.31
C ALA A 218 -18.51 0.22 -9.67
N THR A 219 -17.57 -0.36 -10.42
CA THR A 219 -16.72 -1.45 -9.92
C THR A 219 -15.82 -0.96 -8.80
N TRP A 220 -15.24 0.23 -8.93
CA TRP A 220 -14.42 0.85 -7.89
C TRP A 220 -15.18 0.99 -6.57
N ARG A 221 -16.41 1.51 -6.58
CA ARG A 221 -17.23 1.68 -5.37
C ARG A 221 -17.53 0.34 -4.69
N THR A 222 -17.84 -0.67 -5.50
CA THR A 222 -18.09 -2.04 -5.03
C THR A 222 -16.83 -2.64 -4.38
N LEU A 223 -15.69 -2.52 -5.05
CA LEU A 223 -14.41 -3.03 -4.56
C LEU A 223 -13.90 -2.28 -3.34
N ARG A 224 -14.09 -0.95 -3.27
CA ARG A 224 -13.79 -0.12 -2.09
C ARG A 224 -14.53 -0.65 -0.86
N ASN A 225 -15.83 -0.86 -0.97
CA ASN A 225 -16.66 -1.38 0.12
C ASN A 225 -16.27 -2.82 0.49
N LYS A 226 -15.93 -3.66 -0.50
CA LYS A 226 -15.42 -5.02 -0.27
C LYS A 226 -14.10 -5.02 0.50
N VAL A 227 -13.14 -4.20 0.09
CA VAL A 227 -11.82 -4.05 0.75
C VAL A 227 -11.99 -3.55 2.19
N GLN A 228 -12.80 -2.52 2.41
CA GLN A 228 -13.05 -1.99 3.76
C GLN A 228 -13.65 -3.03 4.69
N ARG A 229 -14.68 -3.75 4.23
CA ARG A 229 -15.31 -4.84 5.01
C ARG A 229 -14.35 -5.98 5.29
N ALA A 230 -13.57 -6.40 4.28
CA ALA A 230 -12.60 -7.48 4.44
C ALA A 230 -11.50 -7.13 5.46
N ILE A 231 -10.94 -5.92 5.40
CA ILE A 231 -9.95 -5.45 6.38
C ILE A 231 -10.56 -5.33 7.77
N LYS A 232 -11.76 -4.77 7.90
CA LYS A 232 -12.45 -4.64 9.19
C LYS A 232 -12.70 -6.02 9.83
N ARG A 233 -13.19 -6.99 9.05
CA ARG A 233 -13.41 -8.36 9.50
C ARG A 233 -12.11 -9.04 9.92
N ALA A 234 -11.09 -9.00 9.06
CA ALA A 234 -9.80 -9.64 9.33
C ALA A 234 -9.10 -9.04 10.58
N LYS A 235 -9.18 -7.72 10.78
CA LYS A 235 -8.71 -7.08 12.02
C LYS A 235 -9.46 -7.59 13.24
N SER A 236 -10.80 -7.59 13.19
CA SER A 236 -11.64 -8.03 14.31
C SER A 236 -11.35 -9.48 14.70
N GLU A 237 -11.26 -10.37 13.72
CA GLU A 237 -10.95 -11.78 13.91
C GLU A 237 -9.56 -12.00 14.49
N PHE A 238 -8.55 -11.29 13.98
CA PHE A 238 -7.19 -11.35 14.51
C PHE A 238 -7.14 -10.97 15.99
N TYR A 239 -7.74 -9.83 16.38
CA TYR A 239 -7.74 -9.40 17.77
C TYR A 239 -8.56 -10.32 18.67
N ARG A 240 -9.70 -10.83 18.20
CA ARG A 240 -10.51 -11.81 18.93
C ARG A 240 -9.72 -13.08 19.21
N ASN A 241 -9.05 -13.63 18.20
CA ASN A 241 -8.23 -14.84 18.34
C ASN A 241 -7.02 -14.61 19.23
N ARG A 242 -6.39 -13.43 19.15
CA ARG A 242 -5.27 -13.06 20.03
C ARG A 242 -5.70 -12.96 21.49
N VAL A 243 -6.83 -12.32 21.78
CA VAL A 243 -7.39 -12.25 23.14
C VAL A 243 -7.75 -13.65 23.65
N GLN A 244 -8.34 -14.50 22.82
CA GLN A 244 -8.64 -15.88 23.20
C GLN A 244 -7.39 -16.72 23.50
N LYS A 245 -6.30 -16.53 22.73
CA LYS A 245 -5.00 -17.20 23.02
C LYS A 245 -4.41 -16.73 24.34
N LEU A 246 -4.41 -15.43 24.60
CA LEU A 246 -3.93 -14.87 25.87
C LEU A 246 -4.72 -15.36 27.08
N LYS A 247 -6.01 -15.67 26.93
CA LYS A 247 -6.83 -16.28 27.98
C LYS A 247 -6.52 -17.76 28.23
N LYS A 248 -5.86 -18.44 27.28
CA LYS A 248 -5.50 -19.86 27.34
C LYS A 248 -4.05 -20.09 27.74
N GLU A 249 -3.18 -19.11 27.54
CA GLU A 249 -1.79 -19.14 27.99
C GLU A 249 -1.74 -18.83 29.49
N ASN A 250 -1.31 -19.82 30.28
CA ASN A 250 -1.15 -19.68 31.72
C ASN A 250 0.02 -18.70 31.97
N PRO A 251 -0.17 -17.57 32.69
CA PRO A 251 0.91 -16.58 32.90
C PRO A 251 2.03 -17.06 33.83
N ARG A 252 2.02 -18.34 34.24
CA ARG A 252 3.06 -19.01 35.02
C ARG A 252 3.52 -20.27 34.26
N ALA A 253 4.46 -20.09 33.35
CA ALA A 253 5.34 -21.13 32.83
C ALA A 253 6.68 -20.48 32.49
#